data_AF-A0A3M1UGQ1-F1
#
_entry.id   AF-A0A3M1UGQ1-F1
#
_cell.length_a   1.000
_cell.length_b   1.000
_cell.length_c   1.000
_cell.angle_alpha   90.00
_cell.angle_beta   90.00
_cell.angle_gamma   90.00
#
_symmetry.space_group_name_H-M   'P 1'
#
loop_
_entity.id
_entity.type
_entity.pdbx_description
1 polymer ?
#
loop_
_entity_poly.entity_id
_entity_poly.type
_entity_poly.pdbx_seq_one_letter_code
_entity_poly.pdbx_strand_id
1 'polypeptide(L)' 'MYMFNPEIEQMPLKRLRQLQNERLQKLLSYVYERVPFYRRQWEEAGIRPA' A
#
# COMPACT_ATOMS: atom_id res chain seq x y z
N MET A 1 15.74 -16.13 10.22
CA MET A 1 16.90 -15.23 10.22
C MET A 1 16.67 -14.21 9.12
N TYR A 2 16.41 -12.95 9.45
CA TYR A 2 16.22 -11.92 8.43
C TYR A 2 17.54 -11.75 7.67
N MET A 3 17.50 -12.05 6.38
CA MET A 3 18.62 -11.90 5.47
C MET A 3 18.54 -10.49 4.91
N PHE A 4 19.62 -9.72 5.05
CA PHE A 4 19.79 -8.40 4.47
C PHE A 4 19.33 -8.38 3.01
N ASN A 5 18.46 -7.44 2.64
CA ASN A 5 18.01 -7.23 1.27
C ASN A 5 18.64 -5.95 0.71
N PRO A 6 19.83 -6.04 0.07
CA PRO A 6 20.55 -4.88 -0.44
C PRO A 6 19.71 -4.04 -1.43
N GLU A 7 18.87 -4.69 -2.24
CA GLU A 7 18.07 -4.00 -3.25
C GLU A 7 17.06 -3.03 -2.64
N ILE A 8 16.49 -3.38 -1.48
CA ILE A 8 15.53 -2.54 -0.76
C ILE A 8 16.27 -1.57 0.19
N GLU A 9 17.26 -2.08 0.92
CA GLU A 9 17.93 -1.34 1.99
C GLU A 9 18.86 -0.25 1.46
N GLN A 10 19.39 -0.41 0.25
CA GLN A 10 20.22 0.60 -0.42
C GLN A 10 19.44 1.39 -1.49
N MET A 11 18.13 1.17 -1.61
CA MET A 11 17.32 1.81 -2.65
C MET A 11 17.34 3.33 -2.48
N PRO A 12 17.56 4.11 -3.57
CA PRO A 12 17.43 5.56 -3.51
C PRO A 12 16.04 5.96 -3.01
N LEU A 13 15.98 6.95 -2.11
CA LEU A 13 14.74 7.34 -1.43
C LEU A 13 13.56 7.58 -2.38
N LYS A 14 13.81 8.25 -3.52
CA LYS A 14 12.77 8.51 -4.53
C LYS A 14 12.16 7.22 -5.10
N ARG A 15 13.00 6.21 -5.37
CA ARG A 15 12.56 4.90 -5.86
C ARG A 15 11.87 4.10 -4.77
N LEU A 16 12.36 4.15 -3.54
CA LEU A 16 11.73 3.48 -2.41
C LEU A 16 10.32 4.03 -2.16
N ARG A 17 10.14 5.35 -2.21
CA ARG A 17 8.82 5.99 -2.08
C ARG A 17 7.87 5.60 -3.20
N GLN A 18 8.37 5.53 -4.44
CA GLN A 18 7.57 5.07 -5.57
C GLN A 18 7.09 3.62 -5.33
N LEU A 19 8.00 2.71 -4.97
CA LEU A 19 7.66 1.30 -4.70
C LEU A 19 6.67 1.16 -3.54
N GLN A 20 6.85 1.94 -2.47
CA GLN A 20 5.92 1.96 -1.34
C GLN A 20 4.53 2.44 -1.76
N ASN A 21 4.44 3.50 -2.56
CA ASN A 21 3.16 4.03 -3.05
C ASN A 21 2.44 3.02 -3.95
N GLU A 22 3.14 2.38 -4.88
CA GLU A 22 2.57 1.35 -5.75
C GLU A 22 2.03 0.16 -4.94
N ARG A 23 2.76 -0.28 -3.91
CA ARG A 23 2.33 -1.35 -3.01
C ARG A 23 1.14 -0.93 -2.15
N LEU A 24 1.15 0.31 -1.66
CA LEU A 24 0.07 0.86 -0.87
C LEU A 24 -1.23 0.91 -1.67
N GLN A 25 -1.21 1.46 -2.90
CA GLN A 25 -2.39 1.51 -3.76
C GLN A 25 -2.99 0.11 -3.98
N LYS A 26 -2.17 -0.88 -4.34
CA LYS A 26 -2.62 -2.27 -4.49
C LYS A 26 -3.26 -2.83 -3.23
N LEU A 27 -2.67 -2.56 -2.07
CA LEU A 27 -3.21 -3.01 -0.79
C LEU A 27 -4.55 -2.35 -0.49
N LEU A 28 -4.67 -1.03 -0.71
CA LEU A 28 -5.89 -0.28 -0.48
C LEU A 28 -7.04 -0.82 -1.35
N SER A 29 -6.81 -1.05 -2.65
CA SER A 29 -7.82 -1.64 -3.54
C SER A 29 -8.19 -3.05 -3.08
N TYR A 30 -7.20 -3.88 -2.75
CA TYR A 30 -7.42 -5.25 -2.26
C TYR A 30 -8.31 -5.30 -1.00
N VAL A 31 -8.02 -4.47 0.01
CA VAL A 31 -8.80 -4.47 1.26
C VAL A 31 -10.17 -3.85 1.07
N TYR A 32 -10.31 -2.83 0.22
CA TYR A 32 -11.61 -2.25 -0.12
C TYR A 32 -12.52 -3.25 -0.86
N GLU A 33 -11.94 -4.10 -1.71
CA GLU A 33 -12.67 -5.14 -2.43
C GLU A 33 -13.07 -6.33 -1.55
N ARG A 34 -12.24 -6.70 -0.58
CA ARG A 34 -12.39 -7.98 0.15
C ARG A 34 -12.83 -7.86 1.60
N VAL A 35 -12.71 -6.69 2.21
CA VAL A 35 -13.00 -6.49 3.62
C VAL A 35 -14.15 -5.49 3.77
N PRO A 36 -15.38 -5.96 4.09
CA PRO A 36 -16.55 -5.10 4.18
C PRO A 36 -16.41 -3.93 5.17
N PHE A 37 -15.62 -4.12 6.24
CA PHE A 37 -15.34 -3.07 7.22
C PHE A 37 -14.68 -1.84 6.57
N TYR A 38 -13.58 -2.02 5.83
CA TYR A 38 -12.86 -0.91 5.19
C TYR A 38 -13.67 -0.26 4.08
N ARG A 39 -14.45 -1.04 3.32
CA ARG A 39 -15.35 -0.48 2.31
C ARG A 39 -16.33 0.50 2.93
N ARG A 40 -17.06 0.09 3.97
CA ARG A 40 -18.07 0.92 4.63
C ARG A 40 -17.44 2.17 5.25
N GLN A 41 -16.36 1.99 6.01
CA GLN A 41 -15.68 3.10 6.68
C GLN A 41 -15.20 4.16 5.68
N TRP A 42 -14.69 3.76 4.51
CA TRP A 42 -14.18 4.69 3.51
C TRP A 42 -15.30 5.34 2.70
N GLU A 43 -16.36 4.61 2.37
CA GLU A 43 -17.55 5.17 1.72
C GLU A 43 -18.23 6.23 2.58
N GLU A 44 -18.35 5.99 3.88
CA GLU A 44 -18.87 6.97 4.85
C GLU A 44 -18.00 8.24 4.92
N ALA A 45 -16.68 8.08 4.78
CA ALA A 45 -15.73 9.19 4.72
C ALA A 45 -15.64 9.85 3.33
N GLY A 46 -16.36 9.35 2.31
CA GLY A 46 -16.28 9.85 0.93
C GLY A 46 -14.97 9.52 0.21
N ILE A 47 -14.22 8.53 0.70
CA ILE A 47 -12.92 8.12 0.19
C ILE A 47 -13.09 6.86 -0.67
N ARG A 48 -12.49 6.86 -1.86
CA ARG A 48 -12.37 5.67 -2.70
C ARG A 48 -10.92 5.47 -3.13
N PRO A 49 -10.39 4.23 -3.12
CA PRO A 49 -9.09 3.96 -3.71
C PRO A 49 -9.12 4.30 -5.21
N ALA A 50 -8.03 4.90 -5.70
CA ALA A 50 -7.83 5.23 -7.10
C ALA A 50 -7.30 4.03 -7.90
#